data_AF-A0A354X837-F1
#
_entry.id   AF-A0A354X837-F1
#
_cell.length_a   1.000
_cell.length_b   1.000
_cell.length_c   1.000
_cell.angle_alpha   90.00
_cell.angle_beta   90.00
_cell.angle_gamma   90.00
#
_symmetry.space_group_name_H-M   'P 1'
#
loop_
_entity.id
_entity.type
_entity.pdbx_description
1 polymer ?
#
loop_
_entity_poly.entity_id
_entity_poly.type
_entity_poly.pdbx_seq_one_letter_code
_entity_poly.pdbx_strand_id
1 'polypeptide(L)'
;MNTTSYYLRDIQDLSTSENELPERMRLLKRIMERFCKAVTRDEAVQFSNLFSRLVFIAQKYTLPKQLEWQLQHLRVTASPQAPQRPVSEEDYRQAEKAVKTLCRIVTGEIRPAQDKAFAPPEVKLTEGRLRVQILRVDTEAKQLFCKAEAFPVSEITVLYTAACEDRQVETAEDIFRAGAQLNLIDSTMDAEGCWVPRLIVFEPDYLVDASAVAECFQDYEVSPFHYLRNKFEEKENRSYLLLGNLANFFLDELVFSDDAEKVSFDEVFLRSFKQSPFEYTS
;
A
#
# COMPACT_ATOMS: atom_id res chain seq x y z
N MET A 1 -24.82 -4.72 -21.98
CA MET A 1 -25.30 -3.80 -20.91
C MET A 1 -24.08 -3.02 -20.44
N ASN A 2 -24.12 -1.69 -20.50
CA ASN A 2 -22.98 -0.86 -20.12
C ASN A 2 -22.65 -1.11 -18.64
N THR A 3 -21.42 -1.56 -18.33
CA THR A 3 -20.97 -1.88 -16.96
C THR A 3 -21.26 -0.75 -15.97
N THR A 4 -21.27 0.51 -16.44
CA THR A 4 -21.57 1.69 -15.62
C THR A 4 -23.04 1.85 -15.24
N SER A 5 -23.98 1.47 -16.12
CA SER A 5 -25.42 1.54 -15.80
C SER A 5 -25.78 0.59 -14.66
N TYR A 6 -25.05 -0.52 -14.53
CA TYR A 6 -25.16 -1.43 -13.39
C TYR A 6 -24.71 -0.75 -12.09
N TYR A 7 -23.54 -0.09 -12.08
CA TYR A 7 -23.06 0.59 -10.86
C TYR A 7 -23.92 1.79 -10.45
N LEU A 8 -24.43 2.57 -11.39
CA LEU A 8 -25.35 3.67 -11.07
C LEU A 8 -26.64 3.17 -10.42
N ARG A 9 -27.14 2.01 -10.87
CA ARG A 9 -28.29 1.33 -10.28
C ARG A 9 -27.98 0.79 -8.89
N ASP A 10 -26.85 0.09 -8.71
CA ASP A 10 -26.39 -0.39 -7.39
C ASP A 10 -26.33 0.75 -6.35
N ILE A 11 -25.83 1.94 -6.75
CA ILE A 11 -25.78 3.11 -5.86
C ILE A 11 -27.18 3.61 -5.52
N GLN A 12 -28.09 3.63 -6.51
CA GLN A 12 -29.46 4.06 -6.28
C GLN A 12 -30.22 3.10 -5.36
N ASP A 13 -30.07 1.78 -5.56
CA ASP A 13 -30.69 0.77 -4.71
C ASP A 13 -30.15 0.86 -3.26
N LEU A 14 -28.85 1.12 -3.09
CA LEU A 14 -28.24 1.37 -1.78
C LEU A 14 -28.79 2.63 -1.10
N SER A 15 -29.05 3.68 -1.88
CA SER A 15 -29.62 4.93 -1.36
C SER A 15 -31.02 4.73 -0.75
N THR A 16 -31.79 3.77 -1.26
CA THR A 16 -33.15 3.42 -0.80
C THR A 16 -33.21 2.31 0.25
N SER A 17 -32.07 1.71 0.59
CA SER A 17 -32.02 0.62 1.58
C SER A 17 -32.24 1.09 3.01
N GLU A 18 -32.84 0.23 3.85
CA GLU A 18 -33.07 0.48 5.29
C GLU A 18 -31.81 0.28 6.16
N ASN A 19 -30.63 0.18 5.54
CA ASN A 19 -29.38 -0.01 6.24
C ASN A 19 -28.99 1.23 7.05
N GLU A 20 -28.27 1.03 8.16
CA GLU A 20 -27.70 2.13 8.94
C GLU A 20 -26.66 2.92 8.11
N LEU A 21 -26.51 4.22 8.40
CA LEU A 21 -25.61 5.12 7.67
C LEU A 21 -24.15 4.64 7.59
N PRO A 22 -23.53 4.15 8.69
CA PRO A 22 -22.16 3.65 8.61
C PRO A 22 -22.03 2.47 7.64
N GLU A 23 -23.03 1.60 7.58
CA GLU A 23 -23.04 0.45 6.69
C GLU A 23 -23.27 0.87 5.23
N ARG A 24 -24.20 1.80 4.98
CA ARG A 24 -24.38 2.41 3.65
C ARG A 24 -23.09 3.04 3.15
N MET A 25 -22.35 3.74 4.00
CA MET A 25 -21.06 4.33 3.64
C MET A 25 -20.01 3.27 3.26
N ARG A 26 -19.91 2.17 4.01
CA ARG A 26 -19.01 1.04 3.69
C ARG A 26 -19.37 0.37 2.37
N LEU A 27 -20.66 0.12 2.15
CA LEU A 27 -21.17 -0.47 0.90
C LEU A 27 -20.91 0.45 -0.29
N LEU A 28 -21.08 1.77 -0.12
CA LEU A 28 -20.76 2.75 -1.16
C LEU A 28 -19.27 2.73 -1.52
N LYS A 29 -18.37 2.67 -0.54
CA LYS A 29 -16.93 2.47 -0.78
C LYS A 29 -16.67 1.18 -1.55
N ARG A 30 -17.31 0.07 -1.19
CA ARG A 30 -17.17 -1.22 -1.90
C ARG A 30 -17.67 -1.14 -3.35
N ILE A 31 -18.73 -0.38 -3.62
CA ILE A 31 -19.19 -0.10 -4.99
C ILE A 31 -18.13 0.69 -5.75
N MET A 32 -17.61 1.77 -5.16
CA MET A 32 -16.54 2.59 -5.75
C MET A 32 -15.29 1.74 -6.06
N GLU A 33 -14.86 0.87 -5.15
CA GLU A 33 -13.72 -0.03 -5.36
C GLU A 33 -13.94 -0.98 -6.54
N ARG A 34 -15.11 -1.61 -6.62
CA ARG A 34 -15.48 -2.48 -7.75
C ARG A 34 -15.52 -1.71 -9.06
N PHE A 35 -16.07 -0.50 -9.06
CA PHE A 35 -16.10 0.36 -10.24
C PHE A 35 -14.69 0.72 -10.71
N CYS A 36 -13.83 1.21 -9.82
CA CYS A 36 -12.45 1.54 -10.15
C CYS A 36 -11.69 0.31 -10.67
N LYS A 37 -11.95 -0.89 -10.11
CA LYS A 37 -11.39 -2.15 -10.63
C LYS A 37 -11.83 -2.48 -12.05
N ALA A 38 -13.10 -2.26 -12.37
CA ALA A 38 -13.61 -2.49 -13.71
C ALA A 38 -13.04 -1.48 -14.72
N VAL A 39 -12.91 -0.21 -14.35
CA VAL A 39 -12.41 0.87 -15.22
C VAL A 39 -10.94 0.69 -15.58
N THR A 40 -10.13 0.17 -14.65
CA THR A 40 -8.69 -0.02 -14.85
C THR A 40 -8.32 -1.46 -15.21
N ARG A 41 -9.26 -2.27 -15.73
CA ARG A 41 -9.01 -3.70 -15.99
C ARG A 41 -8.04 -3.92 -17.15
N ASP A 42 -8.15 -3.10 -18.18
CA ASP A 42 -7.38 -3.22 -19.42
C ASP A 42 -6.13 -2.33 -19.41
N GLU A 43 -5.78 -1.76 -18.26
CA GLU A 43 -4.56 -0.98 -18.08
C GLU A 43 -3.36 -1.89 -17.87
N ALA A 44 -2.22 -1.53 -18.47
CA ALA A 44 -0.96 -2.23 -18.23
C ALA A 44 -0.41 -2.00 -16.81
N VAL A 45 -0.89 -0.96 -16.12
CA VAL A 45 -0.44 -0.57 -14.79
C VAL A 45 -1.04 -1.48 -13.72
N GLN A 46 -0.18 -2.04 -12.86
CA GLN A 46 -0.62 -2.75 -11.67
C GLN A 46 -0.84 -1.75 -10.52
N PHE A 47 -1.94 -1.90 -9.79
CA PHE A 47 -2.28 -1.04 -8.66
C PHE A 47 -2.27 -1.86 -7.37
N SER A 48 -1.35 -1.55 -6.46
CA SER A 48 -1.24 -2.20 -5.15
C SER A 48 -2.46 -1.95 -4.25
N ASN A 49 -3.04 -0.75 -4.30
CA ASN A 49 -4.17 -0.36 -3.45
C ASN A 49 -5.17 0.58 -4.16
N LEU A 50 -6.28 0.91 -3.46
CA LEU A 50 -7.31 1.82 -3.99
C LEU A 50 -6.79 3.26 -4.14
N PHE A 51 -5.86 3.70 -3.29
CA PHE A 51 -5.27 5.05 -3.37
C PHE A 51 -4.60 5.27 -4.72
N SER A 52 -3.66 4.40 -5.09
CA SER A 52 -2.92 4.50 -6.35
C SER A 52 -3.83 4.40 -7.57
N ARG A 53 -4.87 3.58 -7.47
CA ARG A 53 -5.87 3.44 -8.53
C ARG A 53 -6.68 4.72 -8.70
N LEU A 54 -7.08 5.37 -7.60
CA LEU A 54 -7.82 6.64 -7.64
C LEU A 54 -6.96 7.77 -8.19
N VAL A 55 -5.68 7.85 -7.80
CA VAL A 55 -4.74 8.85 -8.34
C VAL A 55 -4.58 8.68 -9.86
N PHE A 56 -4.40 7.44 -10.32
CA PHE A 56 -4.32 7.14 -11.76
C PHE A 56 -5.60 7.52 -12.50
N ILE A 57 -6.78 7.14 -11.99
CA ILE A 57 -8.08 7.51 -12.57
C ILE A 57 -8.23 9.04 -12.58
N ALA A 58 -7.82 9.73 -11.52
CA ALA A 58 -7.88 11.18 -11.42
C ALA A 58 -7.06 11.86 -12.53
N GLN A 59 -5.85 11.36 -12.79
CA GLN A 59 -5.01 11.85 -13.87
C GLN A 59 -5.58 11.51 -15.26
N LYS A 60 -5.95 10.24 -15.48
CA LYS A 60 -6.44 9.74 -16.77
C LYS A 60 -7.69 10.49 -17.25
N TYR A 61 -8.63 10.76 -16.35
CA TYR A 61 -9.90 11.42 -16.66
C TYR A 61 -9.93 12.91 -16.28
N THR A 62 -8.79 13.46 -15.88
CA THR A 62 -8.63 14.87 -15.46
C THR A 62 -9.72 15.28 -14.46
N LEU A 63 -9.87 14.50 -13.39
CA LEU A 63 -10.90 14.75 -12.39
C LEU A 63 -10.65 16.09 -11.67
N PRO A 64 -11.71 16.85 -11.36
CA PRO A 64 -11.56 18.06 -10.57
C PRO A 64 -10.99 17.76 -9.18
N LYS A 65 -10.14 18.64 -8.64
CA LYS A 65 -9.49 18.47 -7.33
C LYS A 65 -10.46 18.20 -6.19
N GLN A 66 -11.61 18.87 -6.21
CA GLN A 66 -12.68 18.65 -5.23
C GLN A 66 -13.24 17.22 -5.31
N LEU A 67 -13.44 16.69 -6.52
CA LEU A 67 -13.96 15.34 -6.71
C LEU A 67 -12.93 14.29 -6.30
N GLU A 68 -11.66 14.48 -6.68
CA GLU A 68 -10.57 13.61 -6.23
C GLU A 68 -10.49 13.55 -4.70
N TRP A 69 -10.56 14.71 -4.04
CA TRP A 69 -10.59 14.78 -2.58
C TRP A 69 -11.76 14.02 -1.99
N GLN A 70 -12.99 14.19 -2.51
CA GLN A 70 -14.18 13.51 -2.00
C GLN A 70 -14.06 11.97 -2.10
N LEU A 71 -13.52 11.46 -3.21
CA LEU A 71 -13.31 10.02 -3.42
C LEU A 71 -12.24 9.47 -2.46
N GLN A 72 -11.16 10.22 -2.27
CA GLN A 72 -10.09 9.84 -1.34
C GLN A 72 -10.54 9.94 0.12
N HIS A 73 -11.37 10.92 0.45
CA HIS A 73 -11.99 11.06 1.76
C HIS A 73 -12.89 9.86 2.06
N LEU A 74 -13.78 9.48 1.12
CA LEU A 74 -14.61 8.28 1.23
C LEU A 74 -13.77 7.01 1.43
N ARG A 75 -12.66 6.86 0.69
CA ARG A 75 -11.75 5.71 0.84
C ARG A 75 -11.26 5.56 2.29
N VAL A 76 -10.87 6.67 2.92
CA VAL A 76 -10.30 6.69 4.28
C VAL A 76 -11.39 6.55 5.34
N THR A 77 -12.47 7.34 5.26
CA THR A 77 -13.50 7.40 6.31
C THR A 77 -14.38 6.15 6.38
N ALA A 78 -14.55 5.46 5.25
CA ALA A 78 -15.31 4.20 5.20
C ALA A 78 -14.42 2.96 5.41
N SER A 79 -13.17 3.11 5.89
CA SER A 79 -12.31 1.97 6.21
C SER A 79 -12.67 1.34 7.56
N PRO A 80 -12.56 0.01 7.73
CA PRO A 80 -12.82 -0.64 9.02
C PRO A 80 -11.96 -0.11 10.17
N GLN A 81 -10.74 0.35 9.86
CA GLN A 81 -9.77 0.89 10.81
C GLN A 81 -9.97 2.40 11.09
N ALA A 82 -10.95 3.04 10.45
CA ALA A 82 -11.19 4.47 10.67
C ALA A 82 -11.73 4.71 12.10
N PRO A 83 -11.37 5.84 12.74
CA PRO A 83 -11.97 6.24 14.02
C PRO A 83 -13.49 6.24 13.90
N GLN A 84 -14.19 5.71 14.90
CA GLN A 84 -15.65 5.76 14.94
C GLN A 84 -16.10 7.22 15.05
N ARG A 85 -16.42 7.80 13.91
CA ARG A 85 -16.99 9.14 13.79
C ARG A 85 -18.46 9.01 13.40
N PRO A 86 -19.38 9.78 14.00
CA PRO A 86 -20.76 9.79 13.56
C PRO A 86 -20.81 10.23 12.08
N VAL A 87 -21.35 9.36 11.24
CA VAL A 87 -21.58 9.64 9.82
C VAL A 87 -22.89 10.41 9.71
N SER A 88 -22.85 11.63 9.20
CA SER A 88 -24.07 12.41 8.94
C SER A 88 -24.69 12.03 7.59
N GLU A 89 -26.00 12.30 7.44
CA GLU A 89 -26.67 12.14 6.14
C GLU A 89 -26.06 13.05 5.05
N GLU A 90 -25.54 14.21 5.43
CA GLU A 90 -24.87 15.11 4.48
C GLU A 90 -23.55 14.50 3.98
N ASP A 91 -22.76 13.89 4.86
CA ASP A 91 -21.53 13.18 4.47
C ASP A 91 -21.83 12.06 3.46
N TYR A 92 -22.89 11.28 3.71
CA TYR A 92 -23.31 10.22 2.81
C TYR A 92 -23.76 10.76 1.44
N ARG A 93 -24.61 11.81 1.41
CA ARG A 93 -25.05 12.42 0.15
C ARG A 93 -23.88 12.98 -0.67
N GLN A 94 -22.90 13.59 0.00
CA GLN A 94 -21.71 14.11 -0.66
C GLN A 94 -20.87 12.98 -1.27
N ALA A 95 -20.64 11.90 -0.50
CA ALA A 95 -19.93 10.72 -0.98
C ALA A 95 -20.68 10.05 -2.16
N GLU A 96 -21.99 9.88 -2.03
CA GLU A 96 -22.84 9.27 -3.07
C GLU A 96 -22.79 10.08 -4.37
N LYS A 97 -22.91 11.41 -4.26
CA LYS A 97 -22.79 12.32 -5.39
C LYS A 97 -21.41 12.25 -6.02
N ALA A 98 -20.34 12.16 -5.24
CA ALA A 98 -18.98 12.01 -5.74
C ALA A 98 -18.82 10.73 -6.57
N VAL A 99 -19.27 9.57 -6.05
CA VAL A 99 -19.18 8.29 -6.78
C VAL A 99 -20.04 8.31 -8.05
N LYS A 100 -21.26 8.87 -8.01
CA LYS A 100 -22.08 9.05 -9.22
C LYS A 100 -21.40 9.95 -10.25
N THR A 101 -20.79 11.04 -9.81
CA THR A 101 -20.07 11.98 -10.69
C THR A 101 -18.88 11.30 -11.35
N LEU A 102 -18.12 10.51 -10.59
CA LEU A 102 -17.03 9.69 -11.13
C LEU A 102 -17.53 8.75 -12.24
N CYS A 103 -18.61 8.01 -12.00
CA CYS A 103 -19.19 7.11 -13.00
C CYS A 103 -19.59 7.84 -14.30
N ARG A 104 -20.14 9.05 -14.18
CA ARG A 104 -20.54 9.88 -15.32
C ARG A 104 -19.37 10.51 -16.09
N ILE A 105 -18.29 10.86 -15.40
CA ILE A 105 -17.08 11.38 -16.07
C ILE A 105 -16.39 10.27 -16.85
N VAL A 106 -16.21 9.09 -16.24
CA VAL A 106 -15.54 7.94 -16.87
C VAL A 106 -16.28 7.45 -18.11
N THR A 107 -17.61 7.60 -18.15
CA THR A 107 -18.45 7.26 -19.32
C THR A 107 -18.51 8.35 -20.37
N GLY A 108 -17.96 9.53 -20.09
CA GLY A 108 -18.05 10.69 -20.98
C GLY A 108 -19.43 11.37 -20.99
N GLU A 109 -20.36 10.98 -20.11
CA GLU A 109 -21.67 11.65 -19.97
C GLU A 109 -21.51 13.09 -19.48
N ILE A 110 -20.49 13.34 -18.64
CA ILE A 110 -20.18 14.65 -18.09
C ILE A 110 -18.71 14.95 -18.35
N ARG A 111 -18.42 16.18 -18.82
CA ARG A 111 -17.04 16.69 -18.86
C ARG A 111 -16.63 17.14 -17.46
N PRO A 112 -15.40 16.83 -17.01
CA PRO A 112 -14.91 17.32 -15.72
C PRO A 112 -15.01 18.85 -15.70
N ALA A 113 -15.60 19.39 -14.62
CA ALA A 113 -15.67 20.83 -14.42
C ALA A 113 -14.24 21.39 -14.25
N GLN A 114 -14.00 22.61 -14.72
CA GLN A 114 -12.71 23.27 -14.44
C GLN A 114 -12.54 23.46 -12.93
N ASP A 115 -11.30 23.28 -12.46
CA ASP A 115 -10.94 23.44 -11.06
C ASP A 115 -11.37 24.82 -10.56
N LYS A 116 -12.37 24.85 -9.68
CA LYS A 116 -12.53 25.98 -8.75
C LYS A 116 -11.38 25.90 -7.75
N ALA A 117 -10.95 27.04 -7.22
CA ALA A 117 -9.96 27.11 -6.15
C ALA A 117 -10.46 26.30 -4.93
N PHE A 118 -10.08 25.02 -4.87
CA PHE A 118 -10.39 24.10 -3.81
C PHE A 118 -9.18 24.04 -2.88
N ALA A 119 -9.32 24.59 -1.68
CA ALA A 119 -8.36 24.43 -0.61
C ALA A 119 -8.75 23.19 0.20
N PRO A 120 -8.07 22.05 0.04
CA PRO A 120 -8.30 20.90 0.91
C PRO A 120 -7.98 21.29 2.37
N PRO A 121 -8.68 20.71 3.36
CA PRO A 121 -8.37 20.94 4.77
C PRO A 121 -6.92 20.52 5.08
N GLU A 122 -6.24 21.28 5.95
CA GLU A 122 -4.91 20.94 6.43
C GLU A 122 -4.91 19.57 7.11
N VAL A 123 -4.19 18.61 6.53
CA VAL A 123 -4.00 17.29 7.15
C VAL A 123 -2.73 17.34 8.00
N LYS A 124 -2.85 17.03 9.29
CA LYS A 124 -1.69 16.95 10.17
C LYS A 124 -0.96 15.63 9.95
N LEU A 125 0.33 15.70 9.66
CA LEU A 125 1.20 14.53 9.65
C LEU A 125 1.24 13.95 11.07
N THR A 126 0.68 12.77 11.22
CA THR A 126 0.48 12.16 12.55
C THR A 126 1.60 11.18 12.88
N GLU A 127 2.43 10.80 11.90
CA GLU A 127 3.46 9.77 12.07
C GLU A 127 4.66 10.14 11.19
N GLY A 128 5.88 9.81 11.63
CA GLY A 128 7.14 10.04 10.89
C GLY A 128 7.26 9.25 9.58
N ARG A 129 6.16 8.73 9.04
CA ARG A 129 6.07 8.00 7.78
C ARG A 129 5.04 8.68 6.87
N LEU A 130 5.46 8.94 5.63
CA LEU A 130 4.60 9.47 4.58
C LEU A 130 4.53 8.50 3.41
N ARG A 131 3.35 7.94 3.16
CA ARG A 131 3.11 7.09 1.99
C ARG A 131 2.78 7.94 0.77
N VAL A 132 3.48 7.72 -0.33
CA VAL A 132 3.38 8.55 -1.54
C VAL A 132 3.37 7.69 -2.80
N GLN A 133 2.80 8.22 -3.88
CA GLN A 133 2.90 7.63 -5.22
C GLN A 133 3.63 8.57 -6.15
N ILE A 134 4.59 8.05 -6.92
CA ILE A 134 5.36 8.81 -7.90
C ILE A 134 4.47 9.14 -9.09
N LEU A 135 4.39 10.42 -9.46
CA LEU A 135 3.71 10.88 -10.66
C LEU A 135 4.69 11.06 -11.81
N ARG A 136 5.81 11.73 -11.53
CA ARG A 136 6.89 12.00 -12.47
C ARG A 136 8.22 12.05 -11.73
N VAL A 137 9.28 11.70 -12.45
CA VAL A 137 10.65 11.65 -11.96
C VAL A 137 11.46 12.65 -12.76
N ASP A 138 12.22 13.49 -12.07
CA ASP A 138 13.23 14.36 -12.65
C ASP A 138 14.59 13.88 -12.15
N THR A 139 15.33 13.22 -13.04
CA THR A 139 16.62 12.60 -12.72
C THR A 139 17.75 13.62 -12.68
N GLU A 140 17.67 14.69 -13.47
CA GLU A 140 18.67 15.77 -13.49
C GLU A 140 18.67 16.55 -12.17
N ALA A 141 17.47 16.91 -11.68
CA ALA A 141 17.32 17.63 -10.43
C ALA A 141 17.28 16.72 -9.18
N LYS A 142 17.32 15.39 -9.36
CA LYS A 142 17.13 14.38 -8.31
C LYS A 142 15.84 14.61 -7.50
N GLN A 143 14.75 14.90 -8.22
CA GLN A 143 13.43 15.21 -7.67
C GLN A 143 12.38 14.19 -8.09
N LEU A 144 11.56 13.76 -7.13
CA LEU A 144 10.38 12.95 -7.34
C LEU A 144 9.15 13.80 -7.06
N PHE A 145 8.26 13.89 -8.04
CA PHE A 145 6.99 14.57 -7.85
C PHE A 145 5.95 13.53 -7.55
N CYS A 146 5.41 13.62 -6.34
CA CYS A 146 4.59 12.57 -5.77
C CYS A 146 3.25 13.13 -5.29
N LYS A 147 2.26 12.25 -5.18
CA LYS A 147 1.03 12.52 -4.42
C LYS A 147 1.09 11.75 -3.12
N ALA A 148 0.92 12.46 -2.01
CA ALA A 148 0.89 11.85 -0.69
C ALA A 148 -0.49 11.31 -0.37
N GLU A 149 -0.55 10.19 0.33
CA GLU A 149 -1.82 9.64 0.82
C GLU A 149 -2.51 10.56 1.82
N ALA A 150 -1.72 11.25 2.65
CA ALA A 150 -2.19 12.26 3.58
C ALA A 150 -2.75 13.51 2.87
N PHE A 151 -2.21 13.85 1.69
CA PHE A 151 -2.57 15.04 0.91
C PHE A 151 -2.84 14.67 -0.55
N PRO A 152 -3.93 13.95 -0.85
CA PRO A 152 -4.13 13.34 -2.16
C PRO A 152 -4.28 14.34 -3.31
N VAL A 153 -4.63 15.59 -3.01
CA VAL A 153 -4.88 16.65 -4.01
C VAL A 153 -3.61 17.44 -4.32
N SER A 154 -2.69 17.53 -3.36
CA SER A 154 -1.50 18.34 -3.47
C SER A 154 -0.35 17.50 -4.00
N GLU A 155 0.35 18.03 -4.99
CA GLU A 155 1.64 17.47 -5.40
C GLU A 155 2.70 17.90 -4.40
N ILE A 156 3.58 16.96 -4.04
CA ILE A 156 4.73 17.20 -3.20
C ILE A 156 5.99 16.88 -4.00
N THR A 157 7.04 17.66 -3.78
CA THR A 157 8.36 17.40 -4.33
C THR A 157 9.20 16.72 -3.26
N VAL A 158 9.79 15.57 -3.60
CA VAL A 158 10.64 14.79 -2.72
C VAL A 158 12.03 14.75 -3.33
N LEU A 159 13.03 15.22 -2.60
CA LEU A 159 14.43 15.12 -2.99
C LEU A 159 14.96 13.75 -2.60
N TYR A 160 15.71 13.11 -3.50
CA TYR A 160 16.42 11.88 -3.17
C TYR A 160 17.92 12.08 -3.37
N THR A 161 18.69 11.65 -2.39
CA THR A 161 20.14 11.53 -2.56
C THR A 161 20.42 10.12 -3.02
N ALA A 162 20.93 9.96 -4.25
CA ALA A 162 21.48 8.68 -4.70
C ALA A 162 22.69 8.34 -3.83
N ALA A 163 22.47 7.57 -2.78
CA ALA A 163 23.54 7.11 -1.89
C ALA A 163 24.22 5.88 -2.52
N CYS A 164 25.00 6.10 -3.58
CA CYS A 164 26.15 5.28 -3.99
C CYS A 164 26.63 5.76 -5.36
N GLU A 165 27.71 6.53 -5.38
CA GLU A 165 28.51 6.73 -6.61
C GLU A 165 29.43 5.52 -6.88
N ASP A 166 29.54 4.57 -5.93
CA ASP A 166 30.66 3.61 -5.88
C ASP A 166 30.33 2.14 -6.20
N ARG A 167 29.10 1.77 -6.57
CA ARG A 167 28.81 0.37 -6.95
C ARG A 167 27.91 0.29 -8.18
N GLN A 168 28.19 -0.71 -9.02
CA GLN A 168 27.52 -1.12 -10.25
C GLN A 168 26.05 -1.58 -10.01
N VAL A 169 25.30 -0.81 -9.24
CA VAL A 169 23.90 -1.04 -8.92
C VAL A 169 23.10 -0.13 -9.84
N GLU A 170 22.05 -0.70 -10.43
CA GLU A 170 21.05 -0.03 -11.27
C GLU A 170 20.83 1.41 -10.81
N THR A 171 20.92 2.34 -11.76
CA THR A 171 20.83 3.77 -11.47
C THR A 171 19.47 4.06 -10.82
N ALA A 172 19.36 5.12 -10.03
CA ALA A 172 18.08 5.53 -9.45
C ALA A 172 16.96 5.70 -10.51
N GLU A 173 17.36 5.92 -11.76
CA GLU A 173 16.52 6.01 -12.97
C GLU A 173 15.83 4.68 -13.33
N ASP A 174 16.47 3.53 -13.05
CA ASP A 174 15.93 2.21 -13.33
C ASP A 174 14.84 1.79 -12.31
N ILE A 175 15.00 2.28 -11.08
CA ILE A 175 14.18 1.94 -9.91
C ILE A 175 12.95 2.84 -9.84
N PHE A 176 13.11 4.17 -9.89
CA PHE A 176 12.01 5.09 -9.71
C PHE A 176 11.20 5.25 -11.00
N ARG A 177 9.99 4.67 -11.01
CA ARG A 177 9.07 4.74 -12.14
C ARG A 177 7.78 5.46 -11.76
N ALA A 178 7.21 6.19 -12.72
CA ALA A 178 5.88 6.77 -12.56
C ALA A 178 4.86 5.67 -12.23
N GLY A 179 4.03 5.93 -11.23
CA GLY A 179 3.04 4.99 -10.69
C GLY A 179 3.52 4.18 -9.49
N ALA A 180 4.84 4.06 -9.27
CA ALA A 180 5.40 3.31 -8.15
C ALA A 180 5.06 3.95 -6.79
N GLN A 181 5.03 3.13 -5.74
CA GLN A 181 4.73 3.57 -4.39
C GLN A 181 5.97 3.62 -3.51
N LEU A 182 6.03 4.65 -2.66
CA LEU A 182 7.11 4.83 -1.69
C LEU A 182 6.53 5.05 -0.29
N ASN A 183 7.23 4.56 0.73
CA ASN A 183 7.11 5.08 2.09
C ASN A 183 8.36 5.92 2.38
N LEU A 184 8.14 7.21 2.66
CA LEU A 184 9.15 8.13 3.11
C LEU A 184 9.20 8.08 4.64
N ILE A 185 10.36 7.79 5.22
CA ILE A 185 10.55 7.67 6.66
C ILE A 185 11.40 8.84 7.16
N ASP A 186 10.99 9.43 8.28
CA ASP A 186 11.61 10.58 8.95
C ASP A 186 11.92 11.70 7.98
N SER A 187 10.89 12.21 7.31
CA SER A 187 11.04 13.24 6.30
C SER A 187 11.04 14.64 6.91
N THR A 188 12.06 15.42 6.58
CA THR A 188 12.15 16.83 6.93
C THR A 188 11.83 17.69 5.72
N MET A 189 11.31 18.90 5.93
CA MET A 189 11.09 19.86 4.85
C MET A 189 12.28 20.82 4.79
N ASP A 190 12.84 21.04 3.60
CA ASP A 190 13.90 22.03 3.38
C ASP A 190 13.35 23.46 3.34
N ALA A 191 14.23 24.45 3.13
CA ALA A 191 13.86 25.86 3.07
C ALA A 191 13.05 26.21 1.80
N GLU A 192 13.17 25.38 0.77
CA GLU A 192 12.52 25.48 -0.54
C GLU A 192 11.16 24.77 -0.58
N GLY A 193 10.76 24.08 0.49
CA GLY A 193 9.49 23.36 0.60
C GLY A 193 9.50 21.94 0.03
N CYS A 194 10.66 21.38 -0.28
CA CYS A 194 10.83 19.99 -0.70
C CYS A 194 11.00 19.05 0.49
N TRP A 195 10.49 17.83 0.34
CA TRP A 195 10.61 16.77 1.33
C TRP A 195 11.93 16.03 1.16
N VAL A 196 12.73 15.98 2.22
CA VAL A 196 13.98 15.25 2.30
C VAL A 196 13.79 14.08 3.29
N PRO A 197 13.53 12.85 2.79
CA PRO A 197 13.41 11.66 3.61
C PRO A 197 14.78 11.17 4.08
N ARG A 198 14.85 10.63 5.30
CA ARG A 198 16.04 9.89 5.76
C ARG A 198 16.15 8.50 5.12
N LEU A 199 15.00 7.85 4.92
CA LEU A 199 14.92 6.55 4.28
C LEU A 199 13.73 6.52 3.34
N ILE A 200 13.95 5.96 2.15
CA ILE A 200 12.92 5.71 1.14
C ILE A 200 12.74 4.20 1.05
N VAL A 201 11.55 3.70 1.34
CA VAL A 201 11.18 2.30 1.11
C VAL A 201 10.40 2.22 -0.20
N PHE A 202 10.99 1.59 -1.21
CA PHE A 202 10.38 1.36 -2.51
C PHE A 202 9.42 0.17 -2.46
N GLU A 203 8.24 0.32 -3.08
CA GLU A 203 7.16 -0.68 -3.12
C GLU A 203 6.90 -1.34 -1.74
N PRO A 204 6.45 -0.57 -0.73
CA PRO A 204 6.37 -1.03 0.65
C PRO A 204 5.38 -2.17 0.90
N ASP A 205 4.48 -2.45 -0.05
CA ASP A 205 3.57 -3.60 0.02
C ASP A 205 4.26 -4.91 -0.45
N TYR A 206 5.44 -4.83 -1.08
CA TYR A 206 6.24 -5.97 -1.49
C TYR A 206 7.16 -6.42 -0.35
N LEU A 207 6.63 -7.29 0.51
CA LEU A 207 7.39 -7.83 1.63
C LEU A 207 8.44 -8.84 1.14
N VAL A 208 9.69 -8.60 1.50
CA VAL A 208 10.83 -9.48 1.21
C VAL A 208 11.40 -10.00 2.52
N ASP A 209 11.74 -11.28 2.56
CA ASP A 209 12.42 -11.89 3.71
C ASP A 209 13.82 -11.26 3.87
N ALA A 210 14.15 -10.86 5.10
CA ALA A 210 15.44 -10.26 5.42
C ALA A 210 16.62 -11.19 5.09
N SER A 211 16.45 -12.49 5.30
CA SER A 211 17.45 -13.52 4.98
C SER A 211 17.71 -13.59 3.48
N ALA A 212 16.64 -13.46 2.69
CA ALA A 212 16.73 -13.48 1.24
C ALA A 212 17.41 -12.21 0.67
N VAL A 213 17.28 -11.07 1.37
CA VAL A 213 18.08 -9.87 1.08
C VAL A 213 19.54 -10.08 1.47
N ALA A 214 19.80 -10.68 2.64
CA ALA A 214 21.16 -10.96 3.12
C ALA A 214 21.92 -11.87 2.14
N GLU A 215 21.25 -12.85 1.54
CA GLU A 215 21.84 -13.73 0.53
C GLU A 215 22.31 -13.01 -0.74
N CYS A 216 21.73 -11.85 -1.07
CA CYS A 216 22.22 -11.04 -2.18
C CYS A 216 23.62 -10.48 -1.93
N PHE A 217 24.08 -10.45 -0.67
CA PHE A 217 25.40 -9.95 -0.27
C PHE A 217 26.31 -11.11 0.12
N GLN A 218 27.06 -11.63 -0.85
CA GLN A 218 28.06 -12.66 -0.59
C GLN A 218 29.47 -12.04 -0.61
N ASP A 219 30.41 -12.67 0.09
CA ASP A 219 31.81 -12.21 0.14
C ASP A 219 32.47 -12.12 -1.24
N TYR A 220 32.00 -12.94 -2.19
CA TYR A 220 32.51 -12.98 -3.56
C TYR A 220 31.78 -12.05 -4.53
N GLU A 221 30.49 -11.78 -4.31
CA GLU A 221 29.68 -10.96 -5.20
C GLU A 221 28.40 -10.45 -4.51
N VAL A 222 28.04 -9.20 -4.79
CA VAL A 222 26.72 -8.65 -4.46
C VAL A 222 25.84 -8.75 -5.70
N SER A 223 24.83 -9.62 -5.67
CA SER A 223 23.99 -9.89 -6.84
C SER A 223 22.56 -10.26 -6.45
N PRO A 224 21.53 -9.64 -7.08
CA PRO A 224 20.14 -10.04 -6.88
C PRO A 224 19.84 -11.45 -7.42
N PHE A 225 20.71 -12.02 -8.26
CA PHE A 225 20.51 -13.38 -8.76
C PHE A 225 20.69 -14.44 -7.67
N HIS A 226 21.36 -14.14 -6.56
CA HIS A 226 21.44 -15.06 -5.42
C HIS A 226 20.07 -15.33 -4.80
N TYR A 227 19.23 -14.30 -4.68
CA TYR A 227 17.83 -14.46 -4.26
C TYR A 227 17.07 -15.44 -5.17
N LEU A 228 17.26 -15.31 -6.48
CA LEU A 228 16.58 -16.16 -7.46
C LEU A 228 17.12 -17.59 -7.39
N ARG A 229 18.44 -17.76 -7.27
CA ARG A 229 19.10 -19.06 -7.14
C ARG A 229 18.57 -19.82 -5.92
N ASN A 230 18.51 -19.18 -4.75
CA ASN A 230 18.03 -19.83 -3.52
C ASN A 230 16.56 -20.30 -3.64
N LYS A 231 15.72 -19.62 -4.42
CA LYS A 231 14.35 -20.11 -4.67
C LYS A 231 14.27 -21.40 -5.49
N PHE A 232 15.31 -21.71 -6.26
CA PHE A 232 15.41 -22.93 -7.07
C PHE A 232 16.26 -24.01 -6.41
N GLU A 233 17.05 -23.65 -5.40
CA GLU A 233 17.80 -24.61 -4.60
C GLU A 233 16.85 -25.39 -3.69
N GLU A 234 17.09 -26.70 -3.61
CA GLU A 234 16.45 -27.50 -2.58
C GLU A 234 16.90 -26.96 -1.23
N LYS A 235 15.95 -26.67 -0.34
CA LYS A 235 16.27 -26.41 1.05
C LYS A 235 16.92 -27.66 1.60
N GLU A 236 18.23 -27.63 1.78
CA GLU A 236 18.93 -28.75 2.38
C GLU A 236 18.43 -28.90 3.81
N ASN A 237 17.56 -29.90 4.04
CA ASN A 237 17.15 -30.34 5.38
C ASN A 237 18.35 -30.99 6.06
N ARG A 238 19.29 -30.18 6.52
CA ARG A 238 20.45 -30.66 7.25
C ARG A 238 20.07 -30.77 8.72
N SER A 239 20.42 -31.89 9.32
CA SER A 239 20.11 -32.23 10.72
C SER A 239 20.49 -31.14 11.73
N TYR A 240 21.49 -30.30 11.44
CA TYR A 240 21.87 -29.18 12.30
C TYR A 240 20.90 -28.00 12.26
N LEU A 241 20.18 -27.76 11.15
CA LEU A 241 19.14 -26.72 11.08
C LEU A 241 17.92 -27.14 11.90
N LEU A 242 17.52 -28.41 11.79
CA LEU A 242 16.45 -28.98 12.60
C LEU A 242 16.77 -28.88 14.11
N LEU A 243 18.01 -29.23 14.48
CA LEU A 243 18.46 -29.12 15.87
C LEU A 243 18.45 -27.67 16.37
N GLY A 244 18.89 -26.72 15.55
CA GLY A 244 18.86 -25.30 15.88
C GLY A 244 17.43 -24.77 16.06
N ASN A 245 16.53 -25.11 15.14
CA ASN A 245 15.12 -24.75 15.22
C ASN A 245 14.45 -25.34 16.47
N LEU A 246 14.75 -26.60 16.78
CA LEU A 246 14.24 -27.27 17.98
C LEU A 246 14.75 -26.60 19.26
N ALA A 247 16.03 -26.24 19.31
CA ALA A 247 16.61 -25.54 20.45
C ALA A 247 15.97 -24.15 20.67
N ASN A 248 15.76 -23.38 19.60
CA ASN A 248 15.06 -22.10 19.68
C ASN A 248 13.61 -22.29 20.16
N PHE A 249 12.91 -23.29 19.63
CA PHE A 249 11.54 -23.61 20.03
C PHE A 249 11.44 -23.96 21.52
N PHE A 250 12.38 -24.76 22.05
CA PHE A 250 12.44 -25.07 23.47
C PHE A 250 12.72 -23.84 24.32
N LEU A 251 13.62 -22.97 23.87
CA LEU A 251 13.93 -21.74 24.57
C LEU A 251 12.70 -20.82 24.65
N ASP A 252 11.98 -20.66 23.55
CA ASP A 252 10.75 -19.87 23.51
C ASP A 252 9.71 -20.43 24.48
N GLU A 253 9.48 -21.74 24.48
CA GLU A 253 8.51 -22.37 25.40
C GLU A 253 8.91 -22.24 26.87
N LEU A 254 10.21 -22.23 27.18
CA LEU A 254 10.69 -21.98 28.54
C LEU A 254 10.54 -20.51 28.95
N VAL A 255 10.82 -19.57 28.03
CA VAL A 255 10.75 -18.12 28.30
C VAL A 255 9.31 -17.65 28.44
N PHE A 256 8.39 -18.19 27.66
CA PHE A 256 6.98 -17.79 27.64
C PHE A 256 6.08 -18.64 28.56
N SER A 257 6.61 -19.65 29.24
CA SER A 257 5.86 -20.42 30.24
C SER A 257 5.71 -19.63 31.55
N ASP A 258 4.51 -19.65 32.13
CA ASP A 258 4.26 -19.12 33.47
C ASP A 258 5.04 -19.88 34.57
N ASP A 259 5.42 -21.13 34.30
CA ASP A 259 6.18 -22.00 35.22
C ASP A 259 7.10 -22.92 34.42
N ALA A 260 8.38 -22.55 34.35
CA ALA A 260 9.39 -23.27 33.57
C ALA A 260 9.65 -24.71 34.08
N GLU A 261 9.40 -24.99 35.37
CA GLU A 261 9.64 -26.32 35.95
C GLU A 261 8.56 -27.35 35.54
N LYS A 262 7.42 -26.89 35.02
CA LYS A 262 6.32 -27.75 34.55
C LYS A 262 6.38 -28.05 33.05
N VAL A 263 7.32 -27.45 32.33
CA VAL A 263 7.46 -27.65 30.88
C VAL A 263 7.99 -29.07 30.63
N SER A 264 7.13 -29.95 30.11
CA SER A 264 7.48 -31.34 29.81
C SER A 264 8.18 -31.45 28.45
N PHE A 265 9.36 -32.07 28.42
CA PHE A 265 10.10 -32.31 27.19
C PHE A 265 9.28 -33.06 26.14
N ASP A 266 8.59 -34.14 26.54
CA ASP A 266 7.85 -35.00 25.61
C ASP A 266 6.69 -34.23 24.95
N GLU A 267 6.03 -33.35 25.69
CA GLU A 267 4.92 -32.54 25.18
C GLU A 267 5.41 -31.46 24.22
N VAL A 268 6.50 -30.77 24.57
CA VAL A 268 7.08 -29.71 23.74
C VAL A 268 7.72 -30.30 22.48
N PHE A 269 8.43 -31.42 22.60
CA PHE A 269 8.99 -32.13 21.45
C PHE A 269 7.88 -32.59 20.50
N LEU A 270 6.80 -33.17 21.02
CA LEU A 270 5.65 -33.58 20.19
C LEU A 270 4.99 -32.38 19.49
N ARG A 271 4.92 -31.22 20.15
CA ARG A 271 4.42 -29.98 19.54
C ARG A 271 5.33 -29.50 18.41
N SER A 272 6.64 -29.52 18.60
CA SER A 272 7.61 -29.17 17.54
C SER A 272 7.50 -30.13 16.35
N PHE A 273 7.42 -31.44 16.61
CA PHE A 273 7.23 -32.45 15.56
C PHE A 273 5.95 -32.20 14.74
N LYS A 274 4.85 -31.81 15.38
CA LYS A 274 3.57 -31.50 14.69
C LYS A 274 3.66 -30.26 13.80
N GLN A 275 4.56 -29.31 14.08
CA GLN A 275 4.71 -28.10 13.28
C GLN A 275 5.46 -28.37 11.98
N SER A 276 6.48 -29.23 12.02
CA SER A 276 7.31 -29.54 10.85
C SER A 276 7.54 -31.05 10.65
N PRO A 277 6.51 -31.89 10.45
CA PRO A 277 6.67 -33.34 10.46
C PRO A 277 7.64 -33.87 9.39
N PHE A 278 7.66 -33.24 8.22
CA PHE A 278 8.49 -33.67 7.09
C PHE A 278 9.98 -33.44 7.32
N GLU A 279 10.34 -32.41 8.09
CA GLU A 279 11.75 -32.13 8.43
C GLU A 279 12.36 -33.22 9.31
N TYR A 280 11.54 -33.93 10.10
CA TYR A 280 11.95 -35.07 10.93
C TYR A 280 12.05 -36.40 10.16
N THR A 281 11.58 -36.44 8.91
CA THR A 281 11.59 -37.64 8.06
C THR A 281 12.72 -37.65 7.02
N SER A 282 13.48 -36.54 6.94
CA SER A 282 14.61 -36.36 6.01
C SER A 282 15.91 -36.94 6.57
#